data_AF-A0A3D3XP90-F1
#
_entry.id   AF-A0A3D3XP90-F1
#
_cell.length_a   1.000
_cell.length_b   1.000
_cell.length_c   1.000
_cell.angle_alpha   90.00
_cell.angle_beta   90.00
_cell.angle_gamma   90.00
#
_symmetry.space_group_name_H-M   'P 1'
#
loop_
_entity.id
_entity.type
_entity.pdbx_description
1 polymer ?
#
loop_
_entity_poly.entity_id
_entity_poly.type
_entity_poly.pdbx_seq_one_letter_code
_entity_poly.pdbx_strand_id
1 'polypeptide(L)'
;FGDGAGAAVFSRAPEGHKGIMSCHMHSEGKHKEELTMKGFGTQHWLDEYDEKGIIPKIHFPQMNGNFVFKHAVVRFGEVIGEALKTNRMMPEQIDCLIPHQANLRI
;
A
#
# COMPACT_ATOMS: atom_id res chain seq x y z
N PHE A 1 15.22 -2.13 -3.26
CA PHE A 1 14.52 -2.65 -2.07
C PHE A 1 15.44 -2.49 -0.88
N GLY A 2 14.88 -2.22 0.30
CA GLY A 2 15.63 -2.13 1.55
C GLY A 2 14.83 -2.83 2.64
N ASP A 3 15.53 -3.27 3.67
CA ASP A 3 14.94 -4.00 4.80
C ASP A 3 14.76 -3.05 5.99
N GLY A 4 13.62 -3.14 6.65
CA GLY A 4 13.31 -2.29 7.81
C GLY A 4 12.12 -2.82 8.60
N ALA A 5 12.07 -2.47 9.88
CA ALA A 5 10.98 -2.80 10.78
C ALA A 5 10.61 -1.58 11.64
N GLY A 6 9.32 -1.43 11.93
CA GLY A 6 8.80 -0.40 12.83
C GLY A 6 7.67 -0.99 13.68
N ALA A 7 7.47 -0.43 14.87
CA ALA A 7 6.42 -0.85 15.80
C ALA A 7 5.83 0.35 16.52
N ALA A 8 4.57 0.24 16.92
CA ALA A 8 3.88 1.23 17.75
C ALA A 8 3.04 0.50 18.81
N VAL A 9 2.95 1.09 20.00
CA VAL A 9 2.09 0.60 21.09
C VAL A 9 0.93 1.57 21.24
N PHE A 10 -0.29 1.05 21.15
CA PHE A 10 -1.52 1.82 21.32
C PHE A 10 -2.16 1.48 22.66
N SER A 11 -2.69 2.49 23.33
CA SER A 11 -3.51 2.35 24.52
C SER A 11 -4.71 3.29 24.43
N ARG A 12 -5.71 3.06 25.28
CA ARG A 12 -6.89 3.91 25.34
C ARG A 12 -6.49 5.33 25.77
N ALA A 13 -6.90 6.33 24.99
CA ALA A 13 -6.73 7.73 25.35
C ALA A 13 -7.64 8.11 26.54
N PRO A 14 -7.19 9.01 27.44
CA PRO A 14 -8.08 9.63 28.43
C PRO A 14 -9.21 10.40 27.75
N GLU A 15 -10.31 10.60 28.48
CA GLU A 15 -11.45 11.36 27.98
C GLU A 15 -11.01 12.79 27.55
N GLY A 16 -11.58 13.28 26.44
CA GLY A 16 -11.25 14.59 25.87
C GLY A 16 -9.95 14.68 25.05
N HIS A 17 -9.14 13.62 24.95
CA HIS A 17 -7.94 13.61 24.11
C HIS A 17 -8.25 13.12 22.69
N LYS A 18 -7.63 13.76 21.69
CA LYS A 18 -7.79 13.39 20.27
C LYS A 18 -6.89 12.20 19.94
N GLY A 19 -7.50 11.11 19.47
CA GLY A 19 -6.81 9.92 18.93
C GLY A 19 -6.99 9.83 17.41
N ILE A 20 -7.15 8.60 16.90
CA ILE A 20 -7.49 8.37 15.49
C ILE A 20 -8.86 9.00 15.20
N MET A 21 -8.91 9.93 14.25
CA MET A 21 -10.15 10.64 13.90
C MET A 21 -11.04 9.81 12.96
N SER A 22 -10.43 9.20 11.94
CA SER A 22 -11.10 8.29 11.00
C SER A 22 -10.09 7.35 10.34
N CYS A 23 -10.58 6.26 9.75
CA CYS A 23 -9.80 5.33 8.95
C CYS A 23 -10.57 5.03 7.66
N HIS A 24 -9.88 5.09 6.52
CA HIS A 24 -10.45 4.91 5.19
C HIS A 24 -9.60 3.88 4.43
N MET A 25 -10.22 2.76 4.05
CA MET A 25 -9.53 1.64 3.39
C MET A 25 -10.30 1.23 2.14
N HIS A 26 -9.57 1.10 1.03
CA HIS A 26 -10.10 0.74 -0.28
C HIS A 26 -9.27 -0.38 -0.91
N SER A 27 -9.88 -1.14 -1.82
CA SER A 27 -9.19 -2.19 -2.57
C SER A 27 -9.78 -2.31 -3.98
N GLU A 28 -8.92 -2.43 -4.99
CA GLU A 28 -9.31 -2.61 -6.39
C GLU A 28 -8.55 -3.79 -7.01
N GLY A 29 -9.12 -4.99 -6.87
CA GLY A 29 -8.48 -6.24 -7.34
C GLY A 29 -8.42 -6.40 -8.86
N LYS A 30 -9.10 -5.55 -9.63
CA LYS A 30 -9.12 -5.59 -11.10
C LYS A 30 -7.71 -5.52 -11.72
N HIS A 31 -6.80 -4.80 -11.07
CA HIS A 31 -5.45 -4.53 -11.55
C HIS A 31 -4.37 -5.35 -10.83
N LYS A 32 -4.75 -6.45 -10.18
CA LYS A 32 -3.81 -7.27 -9.39
C LYS A 32 -2.57 -7.70 -10.16
N GLU A 33 -2.67 -7.91 -11.48
CA GLU A 33 -1.56 -8.36 -12.32
C GLU A 33 -0.53 -7.26 -12.63
N GLU A 34 -0.87 -5.99 -12.41
CA GLU A 34 0.02 -4.84 -12.68
C GLU A 34 1.16 -4.75 -11.65
N LEU A 35 1.01 -5.36 -10.48
CA LEU A 35 2.06 -5.56 -9.48
C LEU A 35 1.77 -6.86 -8.72
N THR A 36 2.46 -7.95 -9.09
CA THR A 36 2.24 -9.26 -8.47
C THR A 36 3.47 -10.14 -8.53
N MET A 37 3.55 -11.09 -7.61
CA MET A 37 4.40 -12.27 -7.71
C MET A 37 3.46 -13.48 -7.79
N LYS A 38 3.58 -14.27 -8.86
CA LYS A 38 2.62 -15.33 -9.17
C LYS A 38 2.95 -16.65 -8.47
N GLY A 39 4.24 -16.88 -8.24
CA GLY A 39 4.78 -18.10 -7.66
C GLY A 39 4.54 -18.21 -6.15
N PHE A 40 4.86 -19.40 -5.63
CA PHE A 40 4.77 -19.75 -4.20
C PHE A 40 3.35 -19.75 -3.63
N GLY A 41 2.34 -19.67 -4.50
CA GLY A 41 0.92 -19.76 -4.15
C GLY A 41 0.30 -21.06 -4.67
N THR A 42 -0.97 -21.30 -4.33
CA THR A 42 -1.71 -22.47 -4.81
C THR A 42 -1.92 -22.51 -6.33
N GLN A 43 -1.73 -21.40 -7.02
CA GLN A 43 -1.82 -21.29 -8.48
C GLN A 43 -0.54 -21.71 -9.21
N HIS A 44 0.59 -21.67 -8.50
CA HIS A 44 1.92 -22.00 -8.98
C HIS A 44 2.68 -22.60 -7.80
N TRP A 45 2.41 -23.89 -7.56
CA TRP A 45 2.91 -24.60 -6.39
C TRP A 45 4.39 -24.96 -6.55
N LEU A 46 5.02 -25.41 -5.46
CA LEU A 46 6.46 -25.69 -5.38
C LEU A 46 6.91 -26.85 -6.28
N ASP A 47 6.00 -27.55 -6.97
CA ASP A 47 6.33 -28.60 -7.93
C ASP A 47 6.42 -28.08 -9.37
N GLU A 48 5.97 -26.85 -9.65
CA GLU A 48 6.09 -26.18 -10.95
C GLU A 48 7.48 -25.54 -11.18
N TYR A 49 8.54 -26.25 -10.79
CA TYR A 49 9.90 -25.86 -11.13
C TYR A 49 10.26 -26.37 -12.54
N ASP A 50 10.97 -25.55 -13.32
CA ASP A 50 11.63 -26.06 -14.54
C ASP A 50 12.87 -26.89 -14.16
N GLU A 51 13.54 -27.50 -15.14
CA GLU A 51 14.82 -28.23 -14.90
C GLU A 51 15.90 -27.35 -14.22
N LYS A 52 15.69 -26.03 -14.12
CA LYS A 52 16.59 -25.02 -13.55
C LYS A 52 16.06 -24.41 -12.23
N GLY A 53 14.94 -24.90 -11.69
CA GLY A 53 14.35 -24.43 -10.44
C GLY A 53 13.51 -23.16 -10.61
N ILE A 54 14.12 -21.99 -10.80
CA ILE A 54 13.41 -20.71 -10.68
C ILE A 54 12.96 -20.16 -12.03
N ILE A 55 11.65 -20.06 -12.25
CA ILE A 55 11.04 -19.31 -13.37
C ILE A 55 10.92 -17.81 -13.06
N PRO A 56 11.69 -16.90 -13.70
CA PRO A 56 11.73 -15.51 -13.27
C PRO A 56 10.40 -14.74 -13.39
N LYS A 57 9.60 -15.08 -14.41
CA LYS A 57 8.28 -14.46 -14.66
C LYS A 57 7.23 -14.79 -13.61
N ILE A 58 7.47 -15.82 -12.81
CA ILE A 58 6.53 -16.36 -11.83
C ILE A 58 7.05 -16.05 -10.42
N HIS A 59 8.32 -16.33 -10.17
CA HIS A 59 8.93 -16.31 -8.83
C HIS A 59 9.55 -14.96 -8.42
N PHE A 60 9.55 -13.95 -9.29
CA PHE A 60 9.94 -12.58 -8.91
C PHE A 60 8.77 -11.61 -9.11
N PRO A 61 8.74 -10.50 -8.35
CA PRO A 61 7.77 -9.43 -8.56
C PRO A 61 7.78 -8.93 -10.00
N GLN A 62 6.61 -8.97 -10.64
CA GLN A 62 6.34 -8.38 -11.94
C GLN A 62 5.59 -7.08 -11.73
N MET A 63 5.99 -6.01 -12.42
CA MET A 63 5.43 -4.67 -12.22
C MET A 63 5.34 -3.87 -13.51
N ASN A 64 4.16 -3.33 -13.78
CA ASN A 64 3.97 -2.23 -14.72
C ASN A 64 4.07 -0.89 -13.97
N GLY A 65 5.30 -0.39 -13.82
CA GLY A 65 5.55 0.76 -12.95
C GLY A 65 4.82 2.04 -13.34
N ASN A 66 4.57 2.25 -14.64
CA ASN A 66 3.82 3.41 -15.13
C ASN A 66 2.36 3.37 -14.71
N PHE A 67 1.71 2.21 -14.85
CA PHE A 67 0.33 2.02 -14.43
C PHE A 67 0.21 2.17 -12.91
N VAL A 68 1.03 1.42 -12.17
CA VAL A 68 0.97 1.38 -10.69
C VAL A 68 1.20 2.77 -10.09
N PHE A 69 2.19 3.52 -10.59
CA PHE A 69 2.45 4.87 -10.10
C PHE A 69 1.26 5.81 -10.33
N LYS A 70 0.72 5.84 -11.55
CA LYS A 70 -0.42 6.72 -11.88
C LYS A 70 -1.67 6.36 -11.08
N HIS A 71 -1.94 5.07 -10.95
CA HIS A 71 -3.08 4.58 -10.17
C HIS A 71 -2.92 4.95 -8.69
N ALA A 72 -1.75 4.70 -8.09
CA ALA A 72 -1.47 5.05 -6.70
C ALA A 72 -1.64 6.54 -6.42
N VAL A 73 -1.02 7.43 -7.21
CA VAL A 73 -1.11 8.89 -6.97
C VAL A 73 -2.55 9.40 -7.00
N VAL A 74 -3.38 8.87 -7.91
CA VAL A 74 -4.81 9.21 -7.97
C VAL A 74 -5.53 8.74 -6.71
N ARG A 75 -5.37 7.47 -6.33
CA ARG A 75 -6.04 6.90 -5.14
C ARG A 75 -5.59 7.55 -3.83
N PHE A 76 -4.32 7.93 -3.72
CA PHE A 76 -3.79 8.67 -2.57
C PHE A 76 -4.50 10.02 -2.40
N GLY A 77 -4.65 10.78 -3.49
CA GLY A 77 -5.37 12.06 -3.46
C GLY A 77 -6.83 11.89 -3.06
N GLU A 78 -7.51 10.87 -3.59
CA GLU A 78 -8.91 10.57 -3.27
C GLU A 78 -9.10 10.23 -1.78
N VAL A 79 -8.27 9.34 -1.21
CA VAL A 79 -8.42 8.91 0.19
C VAL A 79 -8.05 10.01 1.18
N ILE A 80 -7.05 10.85 0.86
CA ILE A 80 -6.70 12.03 1.67
C ILE A 80 -7.88 13.02 1.66
N GLY A 81 -8.47 13.28 0.48
CA GLY A 81 -9.64 14.13 0.35
C GLY A 81 -10.86 13.60 1.10
N GLU A 82 -11.09 12.29 1.08
CA GLU A 82 -12.15 11.62 1.84
C GLU A 82 -11.95 11.80 3.35
N ALA A 83 -10.73 11.59 3.85
CA ALA A 83 -10.40 11.77 5.26
C ALA A 83 -10.60 13.22 5.72
N LEU A 84 -10.11 14.19 4.95
CA LEU A 84 -10.30 15.62 5.23
C LEU A 84 -11.78 16.00 5.27
N LYS A 85 -12.55 15.57 4.26
CA LYS A 85 -13.99 15.83 4.17
C LYS A 85 -14.75 15.22 5.36
N THR A 86 -14.44 13.98 5.72
CA THR A 86 -15.08 13.26 6.83
C THR A 86 -14.87 13.99 8.15
N ASN A 87 -13.67 14.53 8.35
CA ASN A 87 -13.30 15.26 9.55
C ASN A 87 -13.57 16.77 9.49
N ARG A 88 -14.12 17.27 8.38
CA ARG A 88 -14.38 18.70 8.10
C ARG A 88 -13.12 19.55 8.28
N MET A 89 -12.00 19.05 7.81
CA MET A 89 -10.69 19.70 7.89
C MET A 89 -10.22 20.20 6.54
N MET A 90 -9.41 21.25 6.57
CA MET A 90 -8.69 21.78 5.42
C MET A 90 -7.25 21.22 5.38
N PRO A 91 -6.63 21.06 4.20
CA PRO A 91 -5.26 20.54 4.08
C PRO A 91 -4.23 21.29 4.93
N GLU A 92 -4.39 22.60 5.10
CA GLU A 92 -3.48 23.47 5.85
C GLU A 92 -3.49 23.16 7.36
N GLN A 93 -4.45 22.37 7.84
CA GLN A 93 -4.53 21.91 9.22
C GLN A 93 -3.77 20.59 9.48
N ILE A 94 -3.09 20.05 8.46
CA ILE A 94 -2.21 18.88 8.62
C ILE A 94 -0.79 19.37 8.89
N ASP A 95 -0.29 19.14 10.12
CA ASP A 95 1.08 19.49 10.50
C ASP A 95 2.12 18.56 9.88
N CYS A 96 1.76 17.29 9.69
CA CYS A 96 2.64 16.26 9.16
C CYS A 96 1.86 15.22 8.35
N LEU A 97 2.30 14.99 7.11
CA LEU A 97 1.81 13.93 6.24
C LEU A 97 2.84 12.79 6.23
N ILE A 98 2.43 11.59 6.64
CA ILE A 98 3.29 10.40 6.67
C ILE A 98 2.76 9.38 5.65
N PRO A 99 3.18 9.45 4.38
CA PRO A 99 2.76 8.50 3.35
C PRO A 99 3.59 7.21 3.39
N HIS A 100 3.07 6.14 2.78
CA HIS A 100 3.92 5.02 2.38
C HIS A 100 4.89 5.49 1.28
N GLN A 101 6.19 5.27 1.51
CA GLN A 101 7.26 5.77 0.64
C GLN A 101 7.82 4.67 -0.26
N ALA A 102 7.15 4.42 -1.40
CA ALA A 102 7.58 3.41 -2.36
C ALA A 102 8.73 3.88 -3.29
N ASN A 103 8.84 5.18 -3.55
CA ASN A 103 9.90 5.81 -4.34
C ASN A 103 9.93 7.33 -4.07
N LEU A 104 10.99 8.03 -4.49
CA LEU A 104 11.20 9.47 -4.23
C LEU A 104 10.17 10.43 -4.85
N ARG A 105 9.31 9.96 -5.76
CA ARG A 105 8.30 10.80 -6.44
C ARG A 105 6.92 10.74 -5.76
N ILE A 106 6.78 9.90 -4.74
CA ILE A 106 5.61 9.76 -3.86
C ILE A 106 6.01 10.30 -2.51
#